data_AF-A0A3N2FP47-F1
#
_entry.id   AF-A0A3N2FP47-F1
#
_cell.length_a   1.000
_cell.length_b   1.000
_cell.length_c   1.000
_cell.angle_alpha   90.00
_cell.angle_beta   90.00
_cell.angle_gamma   90.00
#
_symmetry.space_group_name_H-M   'P 1'
#
loop_
_entity.id
_entity.type
_entity.pdbx_description
1 polymer ?
#
loop_
_entity_poly.entity_id
_entity_poly.type
_entity_poly.pdbx_seq_one_letter_code
_entity_poly.pdbx_strand_id
1 'polypeptide(L)'
;MASTKSKKTRKALAVGLAVVGVAGMSLAAASQLSLTNNTKFQAGSTTITADCQGTTAIPVTFGTPTLNSTTGVYSAQSVIFSGVKSLAAECGGLTYKVAVKTPSGWSEVTTGTPTVPTTTAAGSTSVLTVAIPAGVVANDISGVSLTIYS
;
A
#
# COMPACT_ATOMS: atom_id res chain seq x y z
N MET A 1 -46.21 -50.20 -39.56
CA MET A 1 -44.81 -50.19 -39.10
C MET A 1 -44.49 -48.81 -38.56
N ALA A 2 -44.24 -48.71 -37.26
CA ALA A 2 -43.87 -47.48 -36.58
C ALA A 2 -42.34 -47.28 -36.63
N SER A 3 -41.89 -46.05 -36.84
CA SER A 3 -40.65 -45.55 -36.21
C SER A 3 -40.64 -44.02 -36.29
N THR A 4 -41.20 -43.40 -35.26
CA THR A 4 -41.10 -41.96 -35.00
C THR A 4 -39.70 -41.67 -34.50
N LYS A 5 -38.81 -41.14 -35.35
CA LYS A 5 -37.43 -40.82 -34.95
C LYS A 5 -37.44 -39.65 -33.96
N SER A 6 -37.11 -39.98 -32.72
CA SER A 6 -37.20 -39.15 -31.51
C SER A 6 -36.37 -37.86 -31.62
N LYS A 7 -37.02 -36.69 -31.49
CA LYS A 7 -36.40 -35.36 -31.31
C LYS A 7 -35.84 -35.20 -29.88
N LYS A 8 -34.92 -36.07 -29.45
CA LYS A 8 -34.36 -36.06 -28.07
C LYS A 8 -32.95 -35.48 -27.93
N THR A 9 -32.36 -34.89 -28.97
CA THR A 9 -31.00 -34.32 -28.89
C THR A 9 -30.95 -32.79 -28.71
N ARG A 10 -32.08 -32.07 -28.83
CA ARG A 10 -32.11 -30.59 -28.78
C ARG A 10 -32.57 -29.97 -27.47
N LYS A 11 -32.79 -30.77 -26.41
CA LYS A 11 -33.18 -30.28 -25.07
C LYS A 11 -32.12 -30.51 -23.99
N ALA A 12 -31.10 -31.32 -24.26
CA ALA A 12 -30.02 -31.58 -23.31
C ALA A 12 -28.97 -30.43 -23.24
N LEU A 13 -28.84 -29.64 -24.31
CA LEU A 13 -27.83 -28.59 -24.41
C LEU A 13 -28.24 -27.27 -23.72
N ALA A 14 -29.55 -27.03 -23.53
CA ALA A 14 -30.05 -25.84 -22.84
C ALA A 14 -29.99 -25.95 -21.30
N VAL A 15 -29.93 -27.18 -20.76
CA VAL A 15 -29.83 -27.41 -19.31
C VAL A 15 -28.37 -27.34 -18.84
N GLY A 16 -27.40 -27.54 -19.74
CA GLY A 16 -25.97 -27.42 -19.41
C GLY A 16 -25.50 -25.98 -19.17
N LEU A 17 -26.04 -24.98 -19.90
CA LEU A 17 -25.64 -23.58 -19.71
C LEU A 17 -26.29 -22.90 -18.50
N ALA A 18 -27.43 -23.39 -18.02
CA ALA A 18 -28.08 -22.86 -16.81
C ALA A 18 -27.33 -23.26 -15.53
N VAL A 19 -26.60 -24.38 -15.54
CA VAL A 19 -25.85 -24.86 -14.36
C VAL A 19 -24.46 -24.21 -14.26
N VAL A 20 -23.87 -23.78 -15.38
CA VAL A 20 -22.60 -23.04 -15.38
C VAL A 20 -22.78 -21.56 -15.02
N GLY A 21 -23.99 -21.00 -15.20
CA GLY A 21 -24.32 -19.65 -14.75
C GLY A 21 -24.45 -19.49 -13.23
N VAL A 22 -24.69 -20.58 -12.49
CA VAL A 22 -24.89 -20.56 -11.02
C VAL A 22 -23.56 -20.78 -10.27
N ALA A 23 -22.54 -21.31 -10.91
CA ALA A 23 -21.21 -21.47 -10.31
C ALA A 23 -20.28 -20.26 -10.52
N GLY A 24 -20.61 -19.35 -11.47
CA GLY A 24 -19.79 -18.17 -11.79
C GLY A 24 -20.07 -16.93 -10.94
N MET A 25 -21.21 -16.87 -10.22
CA MET A 25 -21.57 -15.73 -9.38
C MET A 25 -21.13 -15.85 -7.91
N SER A 26 -20.32 -16.85 -7.54
CA SER A 26 -19.90 -17.03 -6.14
C SER A 26 -18.70 -16.18 -5.70
N LEU A 27 -18.11 -15.35 -6.57
CA LEU A 27 -16.98 -14.47 -6.18
C LEU A 27 -17.31 -12.97 -6.14
N ALA A 28 -18.49 -12.54 -6.57
CA ALA A 28 -18.85 -11.11 -6.60
C ALA A 28 -19.65 -10.63 -5.38
N ALA A 29 -20.00 -11.53 -4.44
CA ALA A 29 -20.50 -11.12 -3.13
C ALA A 29 -19.32 -10.73 -2.25
N ALA A 30 -18.76 -9.56 -2.50
CA ALA A 30 -18.10 -8.75 -1.48
C ALA A 30 -19.12 -8.53 -0.36
N SER A 31 -19.21 -9.53 0.51
CA SER A 31 -19.94 -9.48 1.76
C SER A 31 -19.35 -8.32 2.53
N GLN A 32 -20.04 -7.19 2.55
CA GLN A 32 -19.78 -6.11 3.48
C GLN A 32 -20.12 -6.64 4.87
N LEU A 33 -19.17 -7.40 5.43
CA LEU A 33 -19.35 -8.13 6.66
C LEU A 33 -18.96 -7.21 7.81
N SER A 34 -19.95 -6.71 8.53
CA SER A 34 -19.76 -5.97 9.77
C SER A 34 -19.30 -6.96 10.84
N LEU A 35 -18.01 -6.99 11.14
CA LEU A 35 -17.39 -7.93 12.07
C LEU A 35 -17.79 -7.61 13.53
N THR A 36 -18.80 -8.31 14.05
CA THR A 36 -19.09 -8.34 15.49
C THR A 36 -18.91 -9.76 16.00
N ASN A 37 -17.96 -9.93 16.92
CA ASN A 37 -17.38 -11.20 17.40
C ASN A 37 -18.44 -12.26 17.79
N ASN A 38 -18.48 -13.40 17.10
CA ASN A 38 -18.91 -14.67 17.69
C ASN A 38 -18.43 -15.90 16.89
N THR A 39 -17.43 -16.59 17.44
CA THR A 39 -17.07 -18.04 17.31
C THR A 39 -17.15 -18.81 15.97
N LYS A 40 -17.40 -18.19 14.80
CA LYS A 40 -17.36 -18.86 13.48
C LYS A 40 -16.45 -18.11 12.51
N PHE A 41 -15.60 -18.87 11.82
CA PHE A 41 -14.65 -18.35 10.84
C PHE A 41 -15.41 -17.65 9.70
N GLN A 42 -15.16 -16.35 9.56
CA GLN A 42 -15.76 -15.48 8.56
C GLN A 42 -14.65 -14.90 7.68
N ALA A 43 -14.84 -14.95 6.36
CA ALA A 43 -13.97 -14.28 5.39
C ALA A 43 -14.77 -13.21 4.67
N GLY A 44 -14.24 -11.98 4.65
CA GLY A 44 -14.79 -10.84 3.94
C GLY A 44 -13.66 -10.10 3.22
N SER A 45 -14.00 -9.38 2.16
CA SER A 45 -13.07 -8.52 1.43
C SER A 45 -13.52 -7.08 1.59
N THR A 46 -12.61 -6.20 2.01
CA THR A 46 -12.82 -4.75 1.98
C THR A 46 -11.93 -4.15 0.90
N THR A 47 -12.46 -3.19 0.15
CA THR A 47 -11.67 -2.40 -0.79
C THR A 47 -10.81 -1.43 0.02
N ILE A 48 -9.50 -1.64 0.04
CA ILE A 48 -8.59 -0.68 0.66
C ILE A 48 -8.32 0.43 -0.34
N THR A 49 -8.93 1.60 -0.13
CA THR A 49 -8.55 2.84 -0.81
C THR A 49 -7.25 3.33 -0.18
N ALA A 50 -6.13 2.71 -0.55
CA ALA A 50 -4.84 2.81 0.14
C ALA A 50 -4.08 4.13 -0.09
N ASP A 51 -4.69 5.12 -0.73
CA ASP A 51 -3.97 6.29 -1.23
C ASP A 51 -4.38 7.57 -0.52
N CYS A 52 -3.81 7.80 0.67
CA CYS A 52 -4.00 9.05 1.41
C CYS A 52 -3.33 10.24 0.68
N GLN A 53 -2.34 9.97 -0.18
CA GLN A 53 -1.61 10.98 -0.94
C GLN A 53 -2.27 11.30 -2.29
N GLY A 54 -3.06 10.36 -2.82
CA GLY A 54 -3.57 10.36 -4.19
C GLY A 54 -2.43 10.16 -5.21
N THR A 55 -2.68 10.57 -6.45
CA THR A 55 -1.70 10.43 -7.56
C THR A 55 -0.54 11.43 -7.52
N THR A 56 -0.46 12.26 -6.48
CA THR A 56 0.56 13.31 -6.36
C THR A 56 1.89 12.72 -5.91
N ALA A 57 2.93 12.86 -6.74
CA ALA A 57 4.28 12.44 -6.38
C ALA A 57 4.80 13.21 -5.15
N ILE A 58 5.46 12.50 -4.24
CA ILE A 58 6.15 13.09 -3.08
C ILE A 58 7.62 13.33 -3.49
N PRO A 59 8.07 14.57 -3.67
CA PRO A 59 9.48 14.86 -3.87
C PRO A 59 10.33 14.38 -2.68
N VAL A 60 11.41 13.66 -2.99
CA VAL A 60 12.36 13.12 -2.03
C VAL A 60 13.71 13.79 -2.25
N THR A 61 14.28 14.32 -1.17
CA THR A 61 15.62 14.92 -1.16
C THR A 61 16.41 14.36 0.01
N PHE A 62 17.74 14.44 -0.05
CA PHE A 62 18.60 14.09 1.07
C PHE A 62 19.08 15.37 1.76
N GLY A 63 19.22 15.31 3.09
CA GLY A 63 19.89 16.36 3.84
C GLY A 63 21.36 16.52 3.40
N THR A 64 21.97 17.63 3.79
CA THR A 64 23.39 17.88 3.50
C THR A 64 24.26 16.74 4.03
N PRO A 65 25.08 16.10 3.19
CA PRO A 65 25.94 15.02 3.61
C PRO A 65 27.06 15.54 4.51
N THR A 66 27.52 14.68 5.43
CA THR A 66 28.62 15.00 6.35
C THR A 66 29.84 14.16 5.97
N LEU A 67 31.01 14.78 5.95
CA LEU A 67 32.26 14.06 5.73
C LEU A 67 32.71 13.39 7.02
N ASN A 68 32.92 12.08 7.01
CA ASN A 68 33.64 11.40 8.07
C ASN A 68 35.14 11.68 7.89
N SER A 69 35.72 12.50 8.78
CA SER A 69 37.13 12.91 8.70
C SER A 69 38.13 11.79 8.94
N THR A 70 37.72 10.66 9.51
CA THR A 70 38.57 9.49 9.75
C THR A 70 38.64 8.58 8.52
N THR A 71 37.52 8.39 7.81
CA THR A 71 37.44 7.49 6.64
C THR A 71 37.48 8.22 5.30
N GLY A 72 37.28 9.54 5.28
CA GLY A 72 37.21 10.35 4.06
C GLY A 72 35.94 10.15 3.23
N VAL A 73 34.89 9.53 3.81
CA VAL A 73 33.65 9.18 3.11
C VAL A 73 32.48 10.06 3.56
N TYR A 74 31.64 10.48 2.61
CA TYR A 74 30.41 11.22 2.91
C TYR A 74 29.27 10.29 3.35
N SER A 75 28.67 10.59 4.51
CA SER A 75 27.47 9.91 5.03
C SER A 75 26.21 10.72 4.77
N ALA A 76 25.11 10.02 4.47
CA ALA A 76 23.80 10.65 4.38
C ALA A 76 23.21 10.81 5.79
N GLN A 77 22.71 11.99 6.11
CA GLN A 77 22.21 12.31 7.46
C GLN A 77 20.70 12.16 7.59
N SER A 78 19.96 12.50 6.54
CA SER A 78 18.51 12.47 6.56
C SER A 78 17.92 12.32 5.16
N VAL A 79 16.70 11.79 5.12
CA VAL A 79 15.82 11.85 3.95
C VAL A 79 14.69 12.83 4.26
N ILE A 80 14.40 13.70 3.32
CA ILE A 80 13.38 14.74 3.42
C ILE A 80 12.33 14.48 2.34
N PHE A 81 11.10 14.24 2.77
CA PHE A 81 9.92 14.09 1.94
C PHE A 81 9.12 15.39 2.00
N SER A 82 9.03 16.12 0.89
CA SER A 82 8.20 17.32 0.82
C SER A 82 6.89 17.04 0.09
N GLY A 83 5.85 17.80 0.39
CA GLY A 83 4.57 17.65 -0.30
C GLY A 83 3.67 16.52 0.25
N VAL A 84 3.95 15.98 1.44
CA VAL A 84 3.07 14.97 2.06
C VAL A 84 1.79 15.65 2.52
N LYS A 85 0.63 15.16 2.08
CA LYS A 85 -0.66 15.73 2.46
C LYS A 85 -0.88 15.67 3.97
N SER A 86 -1.29 16.77 4.57
CA SER A 86 -1.32 16.90 6.03
C SER A 86 -2.72 17.06 6.61
N LEU A 87 -3.77 17.02 5.79
CA LEU A 87 -5.15 17.02 6.28
C LEU A 87 -5.50 15.66 6.91
N ALA A 88 -6.30 15.67 7.98
CA ALA A 88 -6.75 14.45 8.66
C ALA A 88 -7.61 13.51 7.78
N ALA A 89 -8.30 14.06 6.78
CA ALA A 89 -9.04 13.28 5.78
C ALA A 89 -8.12 12.67 4.70
N GLU A 90 -6.83 13.01 4.73
CA GLU A 90 -5.78 12.55 3.81
C GLU A 90 -4.74 11.73 4.62
N CYS A 91 -3.46 12.12 4.63
CA CYS A 91 -2.43 11.41 5.39
C CYS A 91 -2.20 11.98 6.81
N GLY A 92 -2.80 13.11 7.16
CA GLY A 92 -2.56 13.79 8.44
C GLY A 92 -2.93 12.93 9.65
N GLY A 93 -2.03 12.81 10.61
CA GLY A 93 -2.20 11.99 11.81
C GLY A 93 -1.94 10.48 11.61
N LEU A 94 -1.73 10.01 10.37
CA LEU A 94 -1.35 8.63 10.10
C LEU A 94 0.11 8.38 10.47
N THR A 95 0.43 7.14 10.85
CA THR A 95 1.80 6.73 11.14
C THR A 95 2.55 6.46 9.85
N TYR A 96 3.86 6.69 9.82
CA TYR A 96 4.67 6.36 8.64
C TYR A 96 5.94 5.60 9.01
N LYS A 97 6.44 4.84 8.04
CA LYS A 97 7.72 4.13 8.08
C LYS A 97 8.50 4.38 6.80
N VAL A 98 9.81 4.48 6.94
CA VAL A 98 10.75 4.71 5.86
C VAL A 98 11.84 3.65 5.89
N ALA A 99 12.15 3.12 4.72
CA ALA A 99 13.27 2.22 4.51
C ALA A 99 14.19 2.76 3.42
N VAL A 100 15.48 2.50 3.54
CA VAL A 100 16.50 2.81 2.53
C VAL A 100 17.09 1.52 1.99
N LYS A 101 17.45 1.53 0.71
CA LYS A 101 18.10 0.41 0.03
C LYS A 101 19.59 0.67 -0.10
N THR A 102 20.40 -0.19 0.49
CA THR A 102 21.86 -0.21 0.36
C THR A 102 22.31 -1.49 -0.35
N PRO A 103 23.61 -1.70 -0.63
CA PRO A 103 24.11 -2.96 -1.18
C PRO A 103 23.76 -4.17 -0.31
N SER A 104 23.59 -3.96 0.99
CA SER A 104 23.20 -5.00 1.96
C SER A 104 21.71 -5.36 1.92
N GLY A 105 20.90 -4.57 1.22
CA GLY A 105 19.45 -4.77 1.10
C GLY A 105 18.63 -3.59 1.63
N TRP A 106 17.35 -3.85 1.91
CA TRP A 106 16.43 -2.86 2.48
C TRP A 106 16.56 -2.84 4.00
N SER A 107 16.64 -1.64 4.58
CA SER A 107 16.69 -1.43 6.02
C SER A 107 15.74 -0.32 6.42
N GLU A 108 14.92 -0.56 7.45
CA GLU A 108 14.06 0.45 8.05
C GLU A 108 14.91 1.48 8.80
N VAL A 109 14.71 2.76 8.50
CA VAL A 109 15.42 3.89 9.14
C VAL A 109 14.54 4.66 10.10
N THR A 110 13.22 4.48 10.02
CA THR A 110 12.28 5.08 10.96
C THR A 110 12.42 4.44 12.33
N THR A 111 12.51 5.29 13.36
CA THR A 111 12.50 4.87 14.76
C THR A 111 11.18 5.26 15.41
N GLY A 112 10.56 4.33 16.14
CA GLY A 112 9.30 4.56 16.84
C GLY A 112 8.08 4.61 15.90
N THR A 113 7.09 5.42 16.26
CA THR A 113 5.81 5.55 15.53
C THR A 113 5.52 7.01 15.19
N PRO A 114 6.34 7.64 14.32
CA PRO A 114 6.12 9.02 13.95
C PRO A 114 4.87 9.14 13.09
N THR A 115 4.13 10.23 13.28
CA THR A 115 2.92 10.53 12.53
C THR A 115 3.15 11.69 11.57
N VAL A 116 2.40 11.69 10.47
CA VAL A 116 2.33 12.84 9.57
C VAL A 116 1.69 14.00 10.34
N PRO A 117 2.31 15.20 10.37
CA PRO A 117 1.71 16.35 11.02
C PRO A 117 0.30 16.64 10.48
N THR A 118 -0.63 16.98 11.37
CA THR A 118 -2.01 17.28 10.99
C THR A 118 -2.19 18.79 10.85
N THR A 119 -2.84 19.23 9.78
CA THR A 119 -3.22 20.63 9.55
C THR A 119 -4.71 20.72 9.23
N THR A 120 -5.26 21.93 9.32
CA THR A 120 -6.69 22.20 9.07
C THR A 120 -6.96 22.99 7.78
N ALA A 121 -5.92 23.55 7.15
CA ALA A 121 -6.06 24.34 5.93
C ALA A 121 -6.08 23.44 4.68
N ALA A 122 -7.08 23.61 3.81
CA ALA A 122 -7.22 22.83 2.59
C ALA A 122 -5.98 22.94 1.68
N GLY A 123 -5.54 21.82 1.10
CA GLY A 123 -4.37 21.77 0.22
C GLY A 123 -3.01 21.88 0.95
N SER A 124 -3.00 21.83 2.28
CA SER A 124 -1.76 21.85 3.06
C SER A 124 -0.91 20.61 2.84
N THR A 125 0.39 20.84 2.80
CA THR A 125 1.39 19.78 2.79
C THR A 125 2.37 19.95 3.94
N SER A 126 3.02 18.86 4.33
CA SER A 126 4.03 18.81 5.36
C SER A 126 5.33 18.26 4.81
N VAL A 127 6.41 18.60 5.51
CA VAL A 127 7.74 18.06 5.27
C VAL A 127 8.02 17.02 6.34
N LEU A 128 8.33 15.79 5.92
CA LEU A 128 8.78 14.73 6.81
C LEU A 128 10.29 14.62 6.69
N THR A 129 10.99 14.74 7.81
CA THR A 129 12.44 14.56 7.87
C THR A 129 12.74 13.32 8.69
N VAL A 130 13.36 12.33 8.07
CA VAL A 130 13.75 11.08 8.73
C VAL A 130 15.26 10.99 8.80
N ALA A 131 15.79 10.82 10.01
CA ALA A 131 17.21 10.63 10.20
C ALA A 131 17.67 9.28 9.63
N ILE A 132 18.81 9.27 8.96
CA ILE A 132 19.47 8.05 8.50
C ILE A 132 20.46 7.64 9.60
N PRO A 133 20.54 6.35 9.98
CA PRO A 133 21.52 5.88 10.96
C PRO A 133 22.95 6.23 10.56
N ALA A 134 23.78 6.53 11.56
CA ALA A 134 25.20 6.77 11.34
C ALA A 134 25.88 5.56 10.67
N GLY A 135 26.82 5.83 9.77
CA GLY A 135 27.57 4.80 9.05
C GLY A 135 26.96 4.39 7.70
N VAL A 136 25.77 4.87 7.35
CA VAL A 136 25.24 4.71 5.99
C VAL A 136 25.96 5.68 5.04
N VAL A 137 26.74 5.12 4.12
CA VAL A 137 27.44 5.88 3.09
C VAL A 137 26.43 6.43 2.09
N ALA A 138 26.54 7.72 1.75
CA ALA A 138 25.58 8.37 0.88
C ALA A 138 25.52 7.72 -0.52
N ASN A 139 26.66 7.31 -1.06
CA ASN A 139 26.77 6.68 -2.37
C ASN A 139 26.17 5.26 -2.43
N ASP A 140 25.97 4.62 -1.27
CA ASP A 140 25.42 3.28 -1.20
C ASP A 140 23.88 3.28 -1.26
N ILE A 141 23.24 4.43 -1.05
CA ILE A 141 21.78 4.53 -1.08
C ILE A 141 21.30 4.51 -2.54
N SER A 142 20.62 3.44 -2.92
CA SER A 142 20.09 3.21 -4.27
C SER A 142 18.56 3.30 -4.35
N GLY A 143 17.90 3.49 -3.22
CA GLY A 143 16.45 3.58 -3.16
C GLY A 143 15.93 4.01 -1.78
N VAL A 144 14.73 4.58 -1.79
CA VAL A 144 13.99 4.99 -0.59
C VAL A 144 12.55 4.50 -0.75
N SER A 145 11.97 3.97 0.32
CA SER A 145 10.58 3.56 0.40
C SER A 145 9.90 4.28 1.57
N LEU A 146 8.76 4.89 1.33
CA LEU A 146 7.89 5.50 2.34
C LEU A 146 6.56 4.75 2.34
N THR A 147 6.10 4.37 3.52
CA THR A 147 4.76 3.78 3.73
C THR A 147 4.05 4.57 4.81
N ILE A 148 2.80 4.95 4.56
CA ILE A 148 1.92 5.63 5.52
C ILE A 148 0.75 4.68 5.85
N TYR A 149 0.39 4.53 7.12
CA TYR A 149 -0.59 3.57 7.61
C TYR A 149 -1.36 4.08 8.84
N SER A 150 -2.55 3.52 9.08
CA SER A 150 -3.39 3.76 10.27
C SER A 150 -3.23 2.68 11.31
#